data_AF-A0A2N1M9X3-F1
#
_entry.id   AF-A0A2N1M9X3-F1
#
_cell.length_a   1.000
_cell.length_b   1.000
_cell.length_c   1.000
_cell.angle_alpha   90.00
_cell.angle_beta   90.00
_cell.angle_gamma   90.00
#
_symmetry.space_group_name_H-M   'P 1'
#
loop_
_entity.id
_entity.type
_entity.pdbx_description
1 polymer ?
#
loop_
_entity_poly.entity_id
_entity_poly.type
_entity_poly.pdbx_seq_one_letter_code
_entity_poly.pdbx_strand_id
1 'polypeptide(L)'
;MRFPIMKDNTIITHEKEVEKLKSEISDLRKQLRVLQQDKKFKDEVGSIQDSRIIELENKVGTERDQYQNILNDTNNRERDLGNQLRDSRNQNLRFQRLLDESRAQTERTARERDNAQGERNLAMLAYNNERQESRRWMFSYRDKDRRIQELLREKFAKYLLYRRDTSRLQRNTRQLQTNAQNQGQILALQNNPPNIQHIGMAGYPPPKFHGLAGEDPADYIRDLRQWCEASPNHDPNAGHQHRIRIDGLFESGLLDYAKDWYETEIKGRNWELQNISDNTGLANIGAINGLANNNALRAINANQFRGGALHIRNTVPADNNAIANPLVPGHTVWEEDWSISGGRPTHLAPNAPNANAGGNVIARGMFVGQKIHTFLHDFPTVTAEKSKVKFQSLIQGNDPVGRFYANLKRMVKLAYPLLPAVNQDELVKQQFFHGLKPDNQIESKKKKKSKSGRVHTARVDEQLGSDSSDKDTSSLEFEDSSSSSESFSSESESKAEANAEINVNISQHRFLSLRRKSEASQDEQSRLEKIIEKIIEKVLNEKFGTITTLLQPQNANSRISVDSKDDEYIDDPMEIDFVQRKEPATDVVIPNDQS
;
A
#
# COMPACT_ATOMS: atom_id res chain seq x y z
N MET A 1 -191.60 16.14 34.19
CA MET A 1 -190.43 16.65 33.43
C MET A 1 -189.15 16.14 34.08
N ARG A 2 -188.21 15.67 33.24
CA ARG A 2 -186.76 15.37 33.47
C ARG A 2 -186.30 14.07 34.17
N PHE A 3 -186.11 13.07 33.30
CA PHE A 3 -184.99 12.15 33.01
C PHE A 3 -184.15 11.39 34.08
N PRO A 4 -183.75 10.13 33.79
CA PRO A 4 -183.02 9.19 34.65
C PRO A 4 -181.50 9.13 34.34
N ILE A 5 -180.70 8.47 35.20
CA ILE A 5 -179.29 8.11 34.90
C ILE A 5 -179.04 6.64 35.27
N MET A 6 -178.83 5.80 34.26
CA MET A 6 -178.18 4.48 34.38
C MET A 6 -176.67 4.67 34.24
N LYS A 7 -175.85 4.03 35.10
CA LYS A 7 -174.39 4.00 34.97
C LYS A 7 -173.96 2.71 34.26
N ASP A 8 -173.19 2.86 33.18
CA ASP A 8 -172.78 1.81 32.25
C ASP A 8 -171.60 0.96 32.74
N ASN A 9 -171.71 -0.36 32.60
CA ASN A 9 -170.68 -1.38 32.92
C ASN A 9 -169.36 -1.21 32.14
N THR A 10 -169.33 -0.37 31.10
CA THR A 10 -168.15 -0.07 30.27
C THR A 10 -167.10 0.73 31.05
N ILE A 11 -167.52 1.56 32.01
CA ILE A 11 -166.63 2.47 32.77
C ILE A 11 -165.71 1.68 33.72
N ILE A 12 -166.22 0.62 34.35
CA ILE A 12 -165.47 -0.21 35.32
C ILE A 12 -164.36 -1.01 34.61
N THR A 13 -164.60 -1.46 33.37
CA THR A 13 -163.60 -2.19 32.57
C THR A 13 -162.43 -1.30 32.17
N HIS A 14 -162.73 -0.07 31.72
CA HIS A 14 -161.70 0.93 31.40
C HIS A 14 -160.90 1.37 32.62
N GLU A 15 -161.52 1.42 33.81
CA GLU A 15 -160.82 1.77 35.06
C GLU A 15 -159.76 0.73 35.46
N LYS A 16 -160.06 -0.57 35.30
CA LYS A 16 -159.08 -1.65 35.51
C LYS A 16 -157.93 -1.61 34.51
N GLU A 17 -158.21 -1.29 33.24
CA GLU A 17 -157.18 -1.10 32.21
C GLU A 17 -156.27 0.08 32.54
N VAL A 18 -156.82 1.19 33.03
CA VAL A 18 -156.05 2.36 33.46
C VAL A 18 -155.12 2.03 34.63
N GLU A 19 -155.58 1.29 35.64
CA GLU A 19 -154.71 0.89 36.76
C GLU A 19 -153.61 -0.08 36.33
N LYS A 20 -153.90 -1.01 35.41
CA LYS A 20 -152.87 -1.87 34.79
C LYS A 20 -151.83 -1.06 33.99
N LEU A 21 -152.27 -0.07 33.22
CA LEU A 21 -151.37 0.80 32.47
C LEU A 21 -150.51 1.66 33.42
N LYS A 22 -151.06 2.10 34.56
CA LYS A 22 -150.27 2.82 35.57
C LYS A 22 -149.19 1.94 36.20
N SER A 23 -149.48 0.67 36.49
CA SER A 23 -148.46 -0.25 37.02
C SER A 23 -147.37 -0.53 35.98
N GLU A 24 -147.73 -0.77 34.72
CA GLU A 24 -146.77 -0.92 33.62
C GLU A 24 -145.91 0.33 33.42
N ILE A 25 -146.51 1.53 33.44
CA ILE A 25 -145.76 2.81 33.35
C ILE A 25 -144.81 2.98 34.54
N SER A 26 -145.23 2.59 35.75
CA SER A 26 -144.38 2.62 36.94
C SER A 26 -143.17 1.68 36.80
N ASP A 27 -143.39 0.46 36.31
CA ASP A 27 -142.30 -0.50 36.14
C ASP A 27 -141.37 -0.12 34.98
N LEU A 28 -141.90 0.40 33.87
CA LEU A 28 -141.09 1.00 32.80
C LEU A 28 -140.25 2.17 33.31
N ARG A 29 -140.78 3.03 34.18
CA ARG A 29 -140.00 4.12 34.81
C ARG A 29 -138.90 3.60 35.73
N LYS A 30 -139.10 2.47 36.42
CA LYS A 30 -138.04 1.83 37.21
C LYS A 30 -136.96 1.24 36.29
N GLN A 31 -137.35 0.53 35.24
CA GLN A 31 -136.42 -0.01 34.24
C GLN A 31 -135.61 1.10 33.56
N LEU A 32 -136.24 2.21 33.18
CA LEU A 32 -135.56 3.35 32.57
C LEU A 32 -134.49 3.96 33.51
N ARG A 33 -134.77 4.03 34.82
CA ARG A 33 -133.79 4.50 35.81
C ARG A 33 -132.58 3.57 35.93
N VAL A 34 -132.81 2.26 35.94
CA VAL A 34 -131.73 1.25 35.95
C VAL A 34 -130.89 1.37 34.67
N LEU A 35 -131.53 1.44 33.51
CA LEU A 35 -130.84 1.59 32.22
C LEU A 35 -130.03 2.90 32.13
N GLN A 36 -130.51 3.99 32.73
CA GLN A 36 -129.75 5.25 32.81
C GLN A 36 -128.52 5.14 33.71
N GLN A 37 -128.63 4.45 34.85
CA GLN A 37 -127.47 4.18 35.72
C GLN A 37 -126.45 3.25 35.04
N ASP A 38 -126.92 2.18 34.38
CA ASP A 38 -126.05 1.27 33.63
C ASP A 38 -125.33 1.99 32.49
N LYS A 39 -126.04 2.88 31.76
CA LYS A 39 -125.41 3.70 30.73
C LYS A 39 -124.33 4.59 31.33
N LYS A 40 -124.62 5.29 32.42
CA LYS A 40 -123.66 6.16 33.09
C LYS A 40 -122.43 5.37 33.57
N PHE A 41 -122.64 4.21 34.19
CA PHE A 41 -121.56 3.34 34.63
C PHE A 41 -120.71 2.84 33.45
N LYS A 42 -121.33 2.44 32.33
CA LYS A 42 -120.61 2.04 31.11
C LYS A 42 -119.78 3.18 30.53
N ASP A 43 -120.33 4.40 30.50
CA ASP A 43 -119.62 5.58 30.00
C ASP A 43 -118.40 5.93 30.90
N GLU A 44 -118.55 5.84 32.22
CA GLU A 44 -117.45 6.02 33.19
C GLU A 44 -116.37 4.93 33.04
N VAL A 45 -116.76 3.66 32.93
CA VAL A 45 -115.83 2.54 32.69
C VAL A 45 -115.10 2.70 31.36
N GLY A 46 -115.80 3.12 30.30
CA GLY A 46 -115.20 3.42 29.00
C GLY A 46 -114.15 4.52 29.09
N SER A 47 -114.45 5.63 29.77
CA SER A 47 -113.50 6.73 29.96
C SER A 47 -112.24 6.32 30.74
N ILE A 48 -112.38 5.46 31.76
CA ILE A 48 -111.24 4.93 32.51
C ILE A 48 -110.38 4.01 31.62
N GLN A 49 -111.01 3.16 30.82
CA GLN A 49 -110.32 2.28 29.89
C GLN A 49 -109.56 3.08 28.82
N ASP A 50 -110.20 4.08 28.20
CA ASP A 50 -109.57 4.94 27.20
C ASP A 50 -108.37 5.69 27.78
N SER A 51 -108.52 6.25 28.98
CA SER A 51 -107.41 6.93 29.68
C SER A 51 -106.23 5.98 29.94
N ARG A 52 -106.52 4.73 30.32
CA ARG A 52 -105.49 3.72 30.56
C ARG A 52 -104.84 3.24 29.27
N ILE A 53 -105.60 3.12 28.18
CA ILE A 53 -105.08 2.76 26.85
C ILE A 53 -104.10 3.85 26.39
N ILE A 54 -104.48 5.12 26.46
CA ILE A 54 -103.61 6.24 26.09
C ILE A 54 -102.33 6.26 26.93
N GLU A 55 -102.43 6.04 28.24
CA GLU A 55 -101.26 5.96 29.13
C GLU A 55 -100.31 4.83 28.72
N LEU A 56 -100.84 3.65 28.40
CA LEU A 56 -100.06 2.49 27.97
C LEU A 56 -99.44 2.71 26.59
N GLU A 57 -100.18 3.28 25.63
CA GLU A 57 -99.67 3.62 24.30
C GLU A 57 -98.49 4.59 24.38
N ASN A 58 -98.57 5.61 25.23
CA ASN A 58 -97.48 6.54 25.45
C ASN A 58 -96.23 5.87 26.07
N LYS A 59 -96.43 4.95 27.03
CA LYS A 59 -95.32 4.17 27.61
C LYS A 59 -94.67 3.25 26.58
N VAL A 60 -95.48 2.53 25.79
CA VAL A 60 -94.97 1.67 24.71
C VAL A 60 -94.25 2.50 23.64
N GLY A 61 -94.76 3.68 23.29
CA GLY A 61 -94.11 4.60 22.36
C GLY A 61 -92.74 5.06 22.86
N THR A 62 -92.67 5.53 24.11
CA THR A 62 -91.39 5.97 24.71
C THR A 62 -90.38 4.83 24.87
N GLU A 63 -90.81 3.64 25.28
CA GLU A 63 -89.94 2.45 25.32
C GLU A 63 -89.44 2.09 23.92
N ARG A 64 -90.30 2.12 22.90
CA ARG A 64 -89.93 1.85 21.51
C ARG A 64 -88.85 2.81 21.02
N ASP A 65 -88.98 4.10 21.30
CA ASP A 65 -88.01 5.11 20.91
C ASP A 65 -86.66 4.90 21.63
N GLN A 66 -86.69 4.54 22.91
CA GLN A 66 -85.48 4.18 23.66
C GLN A 66 -84.77 2.96 23.05
N TYR A 67 -85.51 1.89 22.75
CA TYR A 67 -84.95 0.72 22.08
C TYR A 67 -84.36 1.06 20.71
N GLN A 68 -85.04 1.90 19.93
CA GLN A 68 -84.56 2.31 18.62
C GLN A 68 -83.26 3.11 18.72
N ASN A 69 -83.15 4.01 19.68
CA ASN A 69 -81.93 4.77 19.93
C ASN A 69 -80.76 3.86 20.34
N ILE A 70 -80.98 2.94 21.29
CA ILE A 70 -79.97 1.98 21.73
C ILE A 70 -79.52 1.10 20.56
N LEU A 71 -80.46 0.62 19.73
CA LEU A 71 -80.16 -0.19 18.56
C LEU A 71 -79.30 0.59 17.55
N ASN A 72 -79.66 1.85 17.28
CA ASN A 72 -78.92 2.71 16.35
C ASN A 72 -77.50 2.99 16.86
N ASP A 73 -77.34 3.32 18.15
CA ASP A 73 -76.03 3.55 18.76
C ASP A 73 -75.16 2.29 18.73
N THR A 74 -75.74 1.13 19.02
CA THR A 74 -75.05 -0.15 18.96
C THR A 74 -74.60 -0.47 17.54
N ASN A 75 -75.49 -0.34 16.54
CA ASN A 75 -75.16 -0.56 15.14
C ASN A 75 -74.07 0.39 14.62
N ASN A 76 -74.11 1.66 15.03
CA ASN A 76 -73.08 2.63 14.68
C ASN A 76 -71.74 2.24 15.29
N ARG A 77 -71.73 1.83 16.56
CA ARG A 77 -70.51 1.41 17.25
C ARG A 77 -69.92 0.12 16.67
N GLU A 78 -70.75 -0.85 16.30
CA GLU A 78 -70.31 -2.05 15.59
C GLU A 78 -69.67 -1.71 14.24
N ARG A 79 -70.28 -0.79 13.48
CA ARG A 79 -69.73 -0.34 12.20
C ARG A 79 -68.37 0.33 12.39
N ASP A 80 -68.24 1.22 13.37
CA ASP A 80 -66.99 1.91 13.66
C ASP A 80 -65.89 0.94 14.10
N LEU A 81 -66.20 -0.01 14.98
CA LEU A 81 -65.27 -1.06 15.39
C LEU A 81 -64.86 -1.94 14.20
N GLY A 82 -65.81 -2.31 13.34
CA GLY A 82 -65.55 -3.06 12.11
C GLY A 82 -64.61 -2.32 11.15
N ASN A 83 -64.79 -1.01 11.00
CA ASN A 83 -63.91 -0.15 10.21
C ASN A 83 -62.50 -0.08 10.83
N GLN A 84 -62.39 0.17 12.13
CA GLN A 84 -61.10 0.20 12.84
C GLN A 84 -60.33 -1.12 12.73
N LEU A 85 -61.03 -2.25 12.82
CA LEU A 85 -60.42 -3.58 12.67
C LEU A 85 -59.91 -3.80 11.24
N ARG A 86 -60.69 -3.38 10.23
CA ARG A 86 -60.28 -3.44 8.83
C ARG A 86 -59.05 -2.58 8.56
N ASP A 87 -59.02 -1.37 9.11
CA ASP A 87 -57.87 -0.46 8.96
C ASP A 87 -56.62 -1.00 9.65
N SER A 88 -56.75 -1.52 10.87
CA SER A 88 -55.65 -2.17 11.59
C SER A 88 -55.11 -3.38 10.82
N ARG A 89 -55.99 -4.20 10.23
CA ARG A 89 -55.60 -5.33 9.38
C ARG A 89 -54.87 -4.87 8.13
N ASN A 90 -55.32 -3.79 7.50
CA ASN A 90 -54.67 -3.20 6.34
C ASN A 90 -53.28 -2.63 6.67
N GLN A 91 -53.13 -1.99 7.84
CA GLN A 91 -51.83 -1.52 8.33
C GLN A 91 -50.87 -2.69 8.57
N ASN A 92 -51.32 -3.77 9.23
CA ASN A 92 -50.50 -4.97 9.41
C ASN A 92 -50.08 -5.61 8.07
N LEU A 93 -50.97 -5.66 7.08
CA LEU A 93 -50.62 -6.14 5.73
C LEU A 93 -49.60 -5.25 5.02
N ARG A 94 -49.57 -3.95 5.30
CA ARG A 94 -48.53 -3.04 4.79
C ARG A 94 -47.21 -3.29 5.49
N PHE A 95 -47.20 -3.42 6.81
CA PHE A 95 -45.98 -3.72 7.56
C PHE A 95 -45.38 -5.07 7.17
N GLN A 96 -46.20 -6.10 6.98
CA GLN A 96 -45.73 -7.41 6.53
C GLN A 96 -45.04 -7.32 5.16
N ARG A 97 -45.65 -6.60 4.20
CA ARG A 97 -45.05 -6.38 2.88
C ARG A 97 -43.71 -5.64 2.97
N LEU A 98 -43.61 -4.62 3.80
CA LEU A 98 -42.35 -3.89 4.01
C LEU A 98 -41.26 -4.79 4.62
N LEU A 99 -41.61 -5.66 5.57
CA LEU A 99 -40.67 -6.63 6.13
C LEU A 99 -40.20 -7.63 5.08
N ASP A 100 -41.11 -8.17 4.27
CA ASP A 100 -40.77 -9.12 3.21
C ASP A 100 -39.90 -8.47 2.13
N GLU A 101 -40.19 -7.22 1.75
CA GLU A 101 -39.38 -6.44 0.80
C GLU A 101 -37.98 -6.14 1.35
N SER A 102 -37.87 -5.74 2.61
CA SER A 102 -36.58 -5.54 3.28
C SER A 102 -35.77 -6.83 3.33
N ARG A 103 -36.39 -7.98 3.64
CA ARG A 103 -35.73 -9.29 3.63
C ARG A 103 -35.23 -9.64 2.23
N ALA A 104 -36.08 -9.51 1.22
CA ALA A 104 -35.70 -9.76 -0.17
C ALA A 104 -34.54 -8.86 -0.62
N GLN A 105 -34.52 -7.59 -0.22
CA GLN A 105 -33.43 -6.67 -0.50
C GLN A 105 -32.12 -7.11 0.18
N THR A 106 -32.17 -7.48 1.47
CA THR A 106 -30.98 -7.98 2.17
C THR A 106 -30.41 -9.23 1.51
N GLU A 107 -31.26 -10.18 1.11
CA GLU A 107 -30.80 -11.38 0.40
C GLU A 107 -30.21 -11.06 -0.98
N ARG A 108 -30.81 -10.14 -1.75
CA ARG A 108 -30.25 -9.70 -3.03
C ARG A 108 -28.86 -9.12 -2.84
N THR A 109 -28.68 -8.22 -1.87
CA THR A 109 -27.35 -7.65 -1.59
C THR A 109 -26.35 -8.68 -1.10
N ALA A 110 -26.79 -9.71 -0.36
CA ALA A 110 -25.91 -10.81 0.06
C ALA A 110 -25.43 -11.61 -1.15
N ARG A 111 -26.36 -12.05 -2.02
CA ARG A 111 -26.04 -12.77 -3.26
C ARG A 111 -25.12 -11.97 -4.18
N GLU A 112 -25.35 -10.65 -4.33
CA GLU A 112 -24.48 -9.78 -5.12
C GLU A 112 -23.06 -9.69 -4.56
N ARG A 113 -22.91 -9.61 -3.22
CA ARG A 113 -21.59 -9.65 -2.58
C ARG A 113 -20.88 -10.98 -2.81
N ASP A 114 -21.61 -12.09 -2.66
CA ASP A 114 -21.06 -13.43 -2.86
C ASP A 114 -20.62 -13.64 -4.32
N ASN A 115 -21.43 -13.21 -5.28
CA ASN A 115 -21.10 -13.24 -6.70
C ASN A 115 -19.87 -12.37 -7.01
N ALA A 116 -19.84 -11.13 -6.53
CA ALA A 116 -18.71 -10.24 -6.73
C ALA A 116 -17.42 -10.79 -6.10
N GLN A 117 -17.52 -11.45 -4.95
CA GLN A 117 -16.37 -12.12 -4.33
C GLN A 117 -15.92 -13.35 -5.14
N GLY A 118 -16.87 -14.13 -5.66
CA GLY A 118 -16.59 -15.24 -6.57
C GLY A 118 -15.86 -14.77 -7.84
N GLU A 119 -16.34 -13.70 -8.47
CA GLU A 119 -15.70 -13.08 -9.64
C GLU A 119 -14.29 -12.58 -9.34
N ARG A 120 -14.08 -11.91 -8.20
CA ARG A 120 -12.75 -11.48 -7.76
C ARG A 120 -11.80 -12.66 -7.57
N ASN A 121 -12.27 -13.74 -6.95
CA ASN A 121 -11.47 -14.94 -6.76
C ASN A 121 -11.09 -15.58 -8.12
N LEU A 122 -12.04 -15.62 -9.07
CA LEU A 122 -11.79 -16.13 -10.41
C LEU A 122 -10.78 -15.27 -11.17
N ALA A 123 -10.91 -13.95 -11.11
CA ALA A 123 -9.98 -13.00 -11.73
C ALA A 123 -8.57 -13.12 -11.14
N MET A 124 -8.45 -13.30 -9.82
CA MET A 124 -7.17 -13.54 -9.15
C MET A 124 -6.54 -14.87 -9.59
N LEU A 125 -7.33 -15.93 -9.75
CA LEU A 125 -6.84 -17.22 -10.28
C LEU A 125 -6.35 -17.09 -11.73
N ALA A 126 -7.12 -16.41 -12.59
CA ALA A 126 -6.73 -16.15 -13.98
C ALA A 126 -5.42 -15.37 -14.05
N TYR A 127 -5.31 -14.27 -13.31
CA TYR A 127 -4.09 -13.46 -13.21
C TYR A 127 -2.89 -14.29 -12.75
N ASN A 128 -3.07 -15.13 -11.72
CA ASN A 128 -1.99 -15.98 -11.22
C ASN A 128 -1.57 -17.03 -12.26
N ASN A 129 -2.51 -17.64 -12.97
CA ASN A 129 -2.21 -18.58 -14.05
C ASN A 129 -1.44 -17.91 -15.19
N GLU A 130 -1.90 -16.77 -15.69
CA GLU A 130 -1.20 -16.01 -16.74
C GLU A 130 0.23 -15.63 -16.32
N ARG A 131 0.40 -15.24 -15.06
CA ARG A 131 1.72 -14.92 -14.49
C ARG A 131 2.61 -16.15 -14.41
N GLN A 132 2.07 -17.32 -14.08
CA GLN A 132 2.82 -18.58 -14.06
C GLN A 132 3.22 -19.00 -15.47
N GLU A 133 2.32 -18.92 -16.44
CA GLU A 133 2.62 -19.20 -17.85
C GLU A 133 3.69 -18.25 -18.39
N SER A 134 3.57 -16.95 -18.11
CA SER A 134 4.59 -15.95 -18.49
C SER A 134 5.96 -16.27 -17.89
N ARG A 135 6.01 -16.77 -16.65
CA ARG A 135 7.26 -17.24 -16.03
C ARG A 135 7.82 -18.46 -16.75
N ARG A 136 6.97 -19.46 -17.07
CA ARG A 136 7.38 -20.66 -17.83
C ARG A 136 7.99 -20.28 -19.17
N TRP A 137 7.34 -19.39 -19.92
CA TRP A 137 7.87 -18.88 -21.19
C TRP A 137 9.20 -18.14 -21.00
N MET A 138 9.32 -17.28 -19.98
CA MET A 138 10.57 -16.57 -19.69
C MET A 138 11.74 -17.52 -19.42
N PHE A 139 11.52 -18.58 -18.63
CA PHE A 139 12.55 -19.59 -18.37
C PHE A 139 12.93 -20.35 -19.65
N SER A 140 11.95 -20.77 -20.44
CA SER A 140 12.18 -21.42 -21.74
C SER A 140 13.00 -20.55 -22.70
N TYR A 141 12.69 -19.25 -22.79
CA TYR A 141 13.46 -18.30 -23.61
C TYR A 141 14.89 -18.11 -23.11
N ARG A 142 15.10 -17.99 -21.80
CA ARG A 142 16.45 -17.89 -21.22
C ARG A 142 17.30 -19.12 -21.51
N ASP A 143 16.70 -20.30 -21.45
CA ASP A 143 17.40 -21.55 -21.77
C ASP A 143 17.81 -21.62 -23.24
N LYS A 144 16.91 -21.20 -24.15
CA LYS A 144 17.22 -21.09 -25.58
C LYS A 144 18.33 -20.06 -25.85
N ASP A 145 18.26 -18.90 -25.21
CA ASP A 145 19.27 -17.85 -25.37
C ASP A 145 20.64 -18.32 -24.87
N ARG A 146 20.69 -18.97 -23.69
CA ARG A 146 21.90 -19.62 -23.18
C ARG A 146 22.48 -20.62 -24.19
N ARG A 147 21.65 -21.49 -24.76
CA ARG A 147 22.10 -22.46 -25.77
C ARG A 147 22.64 -21.80 -27.03
N ILE A 148 22.04 -20.71 -27.49
CA ILE A 148 22.53 -19.93 -28.63
C ILE A 148 23.90 -19.31 -28.31
N GLN A 149 24.07 -18.73 -27.11
CA GLN A 149 25.34 -18.16 -26.67
C GLN A 149 26.44 -19.21 -26.57
N GLU A 150 26.13 -20.41 -26.07
CA GLU A 150 27.05 -21.55 -26.06
C GLU A 150 27.50 -21.93 -27.48
N LEU A 151 26.55 -22.08 -28.41
CA LEU A 151 26.87 -22.40 -29.81
C LEU A 151 27.73 -21.33 -30.48
N LEU A 152 27.50 -20.04 -30.18
CA LEU A 152 28.33 -18.95 -30.68
C LEU A 152 29.75 -19.01 -30.12
N ARG A 153 29.91 -19.30 -28.82
CA ARG A 153 31.22 -19.50 -28.19
C ARG A 153 31.95 -20.69 -28.81
N GLU A 154 31.27 -21.81 -29.01
CA GLU A 154 31.85 -22.99 -29.68
C GLU A 154 32.27 -22.68 -31.12
N LYS A 155 31.44 -21.96 -31.89
CA LYS A 155 31.77 -21.53 -33.25
C LYS A 155 33.01 -20.65 -33.26
N PHE A 156 33.12 -19.69 -32.33
CA PHE A 156 34.28 -18.82 -32.22
C PHE A 156 35.54 -19.59 -31.82
N ALA A 157 35.44 -20.51 -30.87
CA ALA A 157 36.55 -21.39 -30.48
C ALA A 157 37.03 -22.25 -31.66
N LYS A 158 36.10 -22.84 -32.45
CA LYS A 158 36.44 -23.58 -33.67
C LYS A 158 37.15 -22.70 -34.70
N TYR A 159 36.71 -21.47 -34.90
CA TYR A 159 37.38 -20.51 -35.79
C TYR A 159 38.82 -20.20 -35.33
N LEU A 160 39.02 -19.98 -34.02
CA LEU A 160 40.35 -19.74 -33.46
C LEU A 160 41.30 -20.93 -33.65
N LEU A 161 40.80 -22.15 -33.45
CA LEU A 161 41.58 -23.38 -33.70
C LEU A 161 41.97 -23.48 -35.17
N TYR A 162 41.01 -23.30 -36.08
CA TYR A 162 41.29 -23.32 -37.52
C TYR A 162 42.33 -22.26 -37.93
N ARG A 163 42.23 -21.03 -37.41
CA ARG A 163 43.20 -19.96 -37.66
C ARG A 163 44.59 -20.29 -37.10
N ARG A 164 44.66 -20.91 -35.92
CA ARG A 164 45.92 -21.34 -35.32
C ARG A 164 46.58 -22.43 -36.16
N ASP A 165 45.82 -23.41 -36.62
CA ASP A 165 46.34 -24.53 -37.39
C ASP A 165 46.81 -24.11 -38.78
N THR A 166 46.08 -23.23 -39.46
CA THR A 166 46.53 -22.61 -40.72
C THR A 166 47.81 -21.78 -40.53
N SER A 167 47.89 -21.00 -39.45
CA SER A 167 49.10 -20.22 -39.11
C SER A 167 50.30 -21.13 -38.78
N ARG A 168 50.06 -22.26 -38.09
CA ARG A 168 51.09 -23.28 -37.80
C ARG A 168 51.60 -23.93 -39.08
N LEU A 169 50.70 -24.32 -39.98
CA LEU A 169 51.06 -24.90 -41.27
C LEU A 169 51.95 -23.92 -42.06
N GLN A 170 51.55 -22.65 -42.16
CA GLN A 170 52.32 -21.61 -42.85
C GLN A 170 53.71 -21.38 -42.24
N ARG A 171 53.82 -21.38 -40.89
CA ARG A 171 55.13 -21.28 -40.22
C ARG A 171 56.00 -22.49 -40.48
N ASN A 172 55.45 -23.70 -40.43
CA ASN A 172 56.20 -24.92 -40.73
C ASN A 172 56.71 -24.90 -42.18
N THR A 173 55.89 -24.45 -43.14
CA THR A 173 56.33 -24.30 -44.54
C THR A 173 57.45 -23.27 -44.70
N ARG A 174 57.33 -22.10 -44.05
CA ARG A 174 58.39 -21.08 -44.06
C ARG A 174 59.67 -21.57 -43.39
N GLN A 175 59.56 -22.27 -42.26
CA GLN A 175 60.72 -22.85 -41.56
C GLN A 175 61.44 -23.89 -42.42
N LEU A 176 60.72 -24.71 -43.19
CA LEU A 176 61.34 -25.64 -44.14
C LEU A 176 62.10 -24.90 -45.25
N GLN A 177 61.55 -23.79 -45.76
CA GLN A 177 62.25 -22.93 -46.74
C GLN A 177 63.48 -22.24 -46.14
N THR A 178 63.37 -21.71 -44.92
CA THR A 178 64.48 -21.07 -44.20
C THR A 178 65.55 -22.08 -43.79
N ASN A 179 65.20 -23.31 -43.42
CA ASN A 179 66.16 -24.37 -43.12
C ASN A 179 66.93 -24.82 -44.38
N ALA A 180 66.27 -24.87 -45.55
CA ALA A 180 66.94 -25.09 -46.83
C ALA A 180 67.91 -23.94 -47.20
N GLN A 181 67.55 -22.68 -46.90
CA GLN A 181 68.44 -21.53 -47.06
C GLN A 181 69.59 -21.51 -46.04
N ASN A 182 69.33 -21.91 -44.79
CA ASN A 182 70.33 -22.00 -43.73
C ASN A 182 71.33 -23.13 -44.00
N GLN A 183 70.95 -24.24 -44.64
CA GLN A 183 71.92 -25.23 -45.13
C GLN A 183 72.87 -24.63 -46.18
N GLY A 184 72.43 -23.62 -46.95
CA GLY A 184 73.30 -22.83 -47.84
C GLY A 184 74.16 -21.78 -47.12
N GLN A 185 73.77 -21.33 -45.93
CA GLN A 185 74.50 -20.31 -45.13
C GLN A 185 75.39 -20.89 -44.02
N ILE A 186 75.16 -22.14 -43.58
CA ILE A 186 76.00 -22.86 -42.60
C ILE A 186 77.42 -23.13 -43.16
N LEU A 187 77.62 -23.08 -44.48
CA LEU A 187 78.94 -23.06 -45.10
C LEU A 187 79.71 -21.73 -44.93
N ALA A 188 79.05 -20.66 -44.46
CA ALA A 188 79.63 -19.30 -44.46
C ALA A 188 79.77 -18.64 -43.09
N LEU A 189 79.22 -19.18 -41.99
CA LEU A 189 79.21 -18.51 -40.69
C LEU A 189 79.49 -19.47 -39.52
N GLN A 190 80.63 -20.16 -39.57
CA GLN A 190 81.36 -20.56 -38.37
C GLN A 190 82.19 -19.35 -37.92
N ASN A 191 81.75 -18.55 -36.94
CA ASN A 191 82.60 -17.80 -35.99
C ASN A 191 81.76 -16.82 -35.13
N ASN A 192 81.84 -17.02 -33.82
CA ASN A 192 81.40 -16.19 -32.68
C ASN A 192 79.92 -16.20 -32.24
N PRO A 193 79.64 -16.37 -30.92
CA PRO A 193 78.30 -16.40 -30.35
C PRO A 193 77.88 -15.03 -29.72
N PRO A 194 76.57 -14.73 -29.66
CA PRO A 194 76.00 -14.14 -28.45
C PRO A 194 74.66 -14.80 -28.08
N ASN A 195 74.50 -15.25 -26.83
CA ASN A 195 73.99 -14.51 -25.67
C ASN A 195 72.46 -14.40 -25.65
N ILE A 196 71.83 -15.22 -24.82
CA ILE A 196 70.38 -15.39 -24.68
C ILE A 196 69.86 -14.31 -23.72
N GLN A 197 68.93 -13.47 -24.18
CA GLN A 197 68.08 -12.66 -23.31
C GLN A 197 66.61 -13.10 -23.43
N HIS A 198 66.07 -13.46 -22.26
CA HIS A 198 64.71 -13.29 -21.72
C HIS A 198 63.51 -13.30 -22.69
N ILE A 199 62.63 -14.30 -22.50
CA ILE A 199 61.27 -14.32 -23.02
C ILE A 199 60.29 -14.26 -21.83
N GLY A 200 59.53 -13.18 -21.73
CA GLY A 200 58.31 -13.11 -20.90
C GLY A 200 57.13 -13.78 -21.60
N MET A 201 56.25 -14.41 -20.82
CA MET A 201 55.10 -15.20 -21.30
C MET A 201 54.11 -14.34 -22.10
N ALA A 202 54.00 -14.60 -23.40
CA ALA A 202 53.03 -13.98 -24.30
C ALA A 202 51.68 -14.73 -24.24
N GLY A 203 50.58 -14.05 -23.89
CA GLY A 203 49.23 -14.56 -24.19
C GLY A 203 48.06 -14.12 -23.30
N TYR A 204 48.28 -13.67 -22.06
CA TYR A 204 47.18 -13.30 -21.14
C TYR A 204 47.14 -11.80 -20.87
N PRO A 205 46.10 -11.08 -21.32
CA PRO A 205 46.00 -9.64 -21.06
C PRO A 205 45.78 -9.36 -19.57
N PRO A 206 46.28 -8.23 -19.04
CA PRO A 206 45.98 -7.79 -17.68
C PRO A 206 44.47 -7.64 -17.44
N PRO A 207 43.99 -7.87 -16.21
CA PRO A 207 42.59 -7.69 -15.86
C PRO A 207 42.18 -6.22 -16.02
N LYS A 208 40.93 -6.02 -16.45
CA LYS A 208 40.33 -4.71 -16.69
C LYS A 208 39.16 -4.50 -15.76
N PHE A 209 39.00 -3.27 -15.27
CA PHE A 209 37.90 -2.87 -14.41
C PHE A 209 37.28 -1.58 -14.94
N HIS A 210 36.03 -1.67 -15.36
CA HIS A 210 35.27 -0.56 -15.93
C HIS A 210 34.45 0.15 -14.84
N GLY A 211 34.32 -0.48 -13.67
CA GLY A 211 33.45 0.00 -12.59
C GLY A 211 31.98 -0.27 -12.88
N LEU A 212 31.67 -1.36 -13.60
CA LEU A 212 30.31 -1.77 -13.96
C LEU A 212 29.61 -2.50 -12.82
N ALA A 213 28.28 -2.60 -12.91
CA ALA A 213 27.39 -3.16 -11.87
C ALA A 213 27.71 -4.59 -11.41
N GLY A 214 28.38 -5.40 -12.25
CA GLY A 214 28.74 -6.77 -11.93
C GLY A 214 30.22 -6.96 -11.58
N GLU A 215 31.00 -5.88 -11.58
CA GLU A 215 32.44 -5.90 -11.27
C GLU A 215 32.62 -5.41 -9.84
N ASP A 216 33.25 -6.22 -8.99
CA ASP A 216 33.55 -5.87 -7.61
C ASP A 216 35.02 -5.42 -7.48
N PRO A 217 35.31 -4.30 -6.80
CA PRO A 217 36.68 -3.84 -6.57
C PRO A 217 37.58 -4.89 -5.91
N ALA A 218 37.07 -5.69 -4.97
CA ALA A 218 37.87 -6.70 -4.30
C ALA A 218 38.18 -7.90 -5.22
N ASP A 219 37.20 -8.33 -6.03
CA ASP A 219 37.43 -9.33 -7.07
C ASP A 219 38.47 -8.86 -8.11
N TYR A 220 38.40 -7.60 -8.53
CA TYR A 220 39.40 -7.02 -9.44
C TYR A 220 40.82 -7.01 -8.86
N ILE A 221 40.98 -6.55 -7.61
CA ILE A 221 42.28 -6.55 -6.93
C ILE A 221 42.81 -7.98 -6.77
N ARG A 222 41.95 -8.97 -6.49
CA ARG A 222 42.33 -10.38 -6.45
C ARG A 222 42.86 -10.88 -7.79
N ASP A 223 42.14 -10.60 -8.87
CA ASP A 223 42.53 -11.03 -10.23
C ASP A 223 43.83 -10.31 -10.67
N LEU A 224 44.00 -9.04 -10.31
CA LEU A 224 45.21 -8.26 -10.56
C LEU A 224 46.42 -8.83 -9.82
N ARG A 225 46.25 -9.19 -8.54
CA ARG A 225 47.29 -9.85 -7.73
C ARG A 225 47.71 -11.18 -8.37
N GLN A 226 46.75 -12.02 -8.74
CA GLN A 226 47.03 -13.32 -9.36
C GLN A 226 47.79 -13.17 -10.68
N TRP A 227 47.44 -12.16 -11.49
CA TRP A 227 48.18 -11.85 -12.71
C TRP A 227 49.61 -11.40 -12.43
N CYS A 228 49.83 -10.57 -11.41
CA CYS A 228 51.16 -10.10 -11.00
C CYS A 228 52.04 -11.25 -10.51
N GLU A 229 51.49 -12.17 -9.69
CA GLU A 229 52.20 -13.35 -9.18
C GLU A 229 52.64 -14.29 -10.31
N ALA A 230 51.85 -14.40 -11.39
CA ALA A 230 52.20 -15.17 -12.57
C ALA A 230 53.22 -14.48 -13.51
N SER A 231 53.51 -13.19 -13.29
CA SER A 231 54.36 -12.38 -14.15
C SER A 231 55.73 -12.11 -13.50
N PRO A 232 56.85 -12.55 -14.11
CA PRO A 232 58.17 -12.51 -13.47
C PRO A 232 58.70 -11.09 -13.16
N ASN A 233 58.05 -10.05 -13.69
CA ASN A 233 58.45 -8.64 -13.55
C ASN A 233 57.59 -7.84 -12.54
N HIS A 234 56.66 -8.50 -11.84
CA HIS A 234 55.64 -7.85 -10.99
C HIS A 234 55.63 -8.41 -9.54
N ASP A 235 56.76 -8.91 -9.05
CA ASP A 235 56.91 -9.26 -7.64
C ASP A 235 57.05 -7.99 -6.75
N PRO A 236 56.09 -7.71 -5.83
CA PRO A 236 56.15 -6.56 -4.94
C PRO A 236 57.36 -6.57 -3.98
N ASN A 237 57.95 -7.73 -3.70
CA ASN A 237 59.10 -7.87 -2.78
C ASN A 237 60.46 -7.73 -3.48
N ALA A 238 60.50 -7.83 -4.81
CA ALA A 238 61.75 -7.76 -5.59
C ALA A 238 62.33 -6.34 -5.75
N GLY A 239 61.64 -5.31 -5.26
CA GLY A 239 62.16 -3.95 -5.16
C GLY A 239 61.25 -2.86 -5.74
N HIS A 240 61.72 -1.61 -5.66
CA HIS A 240 60.93 -0.42 -6.01
C HIS A 240 60.45 -0.41 -7.48
N GLN A 241 61.27 -0.86 -8.41
CA GLN A 241 60.94 -0.88 -9.84
C GLN A 241 59.74 -1.79 -10.15
N HIS A 242 59.60 -2.92 -9.45
CA HIS A 242 58.49 -3.84 -9.65
C HIS A 242 57.18 -3.22 -9.13
N ARG A 243 57.24 -2.46 -8.03
CA ARG A 243 56.07 -1.75 -7.49
C ARG A 243 55.59 -0.63 -8.42
N ILE A 244 56.51 0.10 -9.08
CA ILE A 244 56.14 1.07 -10.12
C ILE A 244 55.42 0.39 -11.29
N ARG A 245 55.86 -0.81 -11.69
CA ARG A 245 55.21 -1.58 -12.75
C ARG A 245 53.80 -2.03 -12.34
N ILE A 246 53.63 -2.50 -11.10
CA ILE A 246 52.31 -2.85 -10.55
C ILE A 246 51.40 -1.61 -10.48
N ASP A 247 51.94 -0.46 -10.07
CA ASP A 247 51.20 0.82 -10.05
C ASP A 247 50.70 1.22 -11.44
N GLY A 248 51.58 1.16 -12.44
CA GLY A 248 51.20 1.42 -13.83
C GLY A 248 50.19 0.40 -14.37
N LEU A 249 50.30 -0.86 -13.95
CA LEU A 249 49.35 -1.91 -14.32
C LEU A 249 47.96 -1.64 -13.72
N PHE A 250 47.89 -1.33 -12.43
CA PHE A 250 46.67 -0.93 -11.73
C PHE A 250 46.01 0.27 -12.42
N GLU A 251 46.76 1.36 -12.66
CA GLU A 251 46.23 2.54 -13.35
C GLU A 251 45.74 2.23 -14.77
N SER A 252 46.49 1.43 -15.53
CA SER A 252 46.12 1.07 -16.92
C SER A 252 44.94 0.08 -17.00
N GLY A 253 44.67 -0.66 -15.93
CA GLY A 253 43.58 -1.62 -15.84
C GLY A 253 42.22 -0.97 -15.54
N LEU A 254 42.21 0.26 -15.01
CA LEU A 254 40.99 1.02 -14.76
C LEU A 254 40.51 1.69 -16.06
N LEU A 255 39.24 1.50 -16.38
CA LEU A 255 38.59 2.00 -17.59
C LEU A 255 37.29 2.75 -17.25
N ASP A 256 36.83 3.55 -18.21
CA ASP A 256 35.55 4.28 -18.16
C ASP A 256 35.32 4.98 -16.82
N TYR A 257 34.22 4.65 -16.12
CA TYR A 257 33.84 5.26 -14.85
C TYR A 257 34.89 5.08 -13.75
N ALA A 258 35.52 3.91 -13.70
CA ALA A 258 36.56 3.65 -12.71
C ALA A 258 37.80 4.49 -12.97
N LYS A 259 38.12 4.74 -14.24
CA LYS A 259 39.23 5.62 -14.63
C LYS A 259 38.93 7.08 -14.26
N ASP A 260 37.75 7.59 -14.59
CA ASP A 260 37.34 8.96 -14.26
C ASP A 260 37.37 9.21 -12.74
N TRP A 261 36.90 8.23 -11.96
CA TRP A 261 36.98 8.28 -10.50
C TRP A 261 38.43 8.28 -10.01
N TYR A 262 39.29 7.40 -10.52
CA TYR A 262 40.70 7.36 -10.14
C TYR A 262 41.42 8.68 -10.46
N GLU A 263 41.16 9.26 -11.63
CA GLU A 263 41.74 10.54 -12.03
C GLU A 263 41.29 11.70 -11.14
N THR A 264 40.08 11.62 -10.60
CA THR A 264 39.52 12.64 -9.71
C THR A 264 39.96 12.44 -8.25
N GLU A 265 39.88 11.21 -7.73
CA GLU A 265 39.99 10.91 -6.30
C GLU A 265 41.36 10.42 -5.85
N ILE A 266 42.22 9.94 -6.75
CA ILE A 266 43.51 9.35 -6.39
C ILE A 266 44.67 10.02 -7.12
N LYS A 267 44.54 10.25 -8.43
CA LYS A 267 45.64 10.70 -9.28
C LYS A 267 46.17 12.06 -8.83
N GLY A 268 47.49 12.14 -8.64
CA GLY A 268 48.16 13.37 -8.22
C GLY A 268 47.95 13.77 -6.76
N ARG A 269 47.24 12.97 -5.95
CA ARG A 269 47.05 13.24 -4.52
C ARG A 269 48.24 12.78 -3.68
N ASN A 270 48.39 13.39 -2.50
CA ASN A 270 49.31 13.01 -1.45
C ASN A 270 48.61 12.13 -0.41
N TRP A 271 49.37 11.53 0.51
CA TRP A 271 48.81 10.65 1.55
C TRP A 271 48.83 11.31 2.92
N GLU A 272 47.66 11.52 3.52
CA GLU A 272 47.49 12.14 4.84
C GLU A 272 47.25 11.09 5.93
N LEU A 273 47.94 11.21 7.06
CA LEU A 273 47.75 10.38 8.25
C LEU A 273 47.05 11.21 9.33
N GLN A 274 45.72 11.13 9.42
CA GLN A 274 44.94 11.98 10.33
C GLN A 274 45.23 11.73 11.81
N ASN A 275 45.61 10.50 12.15
CA ASN A 275 45.84 10.08 13.52
C ASN A 275 47.25 10.37 14.02
N ILE A 276 48.12 10.95 13.17
CA ILE A 276 49.51 11.24 13.49
C ILE A 276 49.79 12.72 13.18
N SER A 277 50.22 13.46 14.20
CA SER A 277 50.60 14.87 14.04
C SER A 277 51.98 15.02 13.42
N ASP A 278 52.16 16.09 12.65
CA ASP A 278 53.45 16.46 12.09
C ASP A 278 54.44 17.04 13.12
N ASN A 279 53.95 17.39 14.32
CA ASN A 279 54.75 17.78 15.48
C ASN A 279 55.51 16.60 16.12
N THR A 280 55.34 15.37 15.62
CA THR A 280 56.14 14.20 16.02
C THR A 280 57.61 14.30 15.61
N GLY A 281 57.94 15.20 14.68
CA GLY A 281 59.26 15.26 14.03
C GLY A 281 59.47 14.17 12.97
N LEU A 282 58.44 13.37 12.68
CA LEU A 282 58.50 12.28 11.69
C LEU A 282 58.05 12.82 10.33
N ALA A 283 59.00 12.97 9.41
CA ALA A 283 58.77 13.63 8.11
C ALA A 283 58.19 12.72 7.02
N ASN A 284 58.22 11.40 7.20
CA ASN A 284 57.77 10.44 6.19
C ASN A 284 57.35 9.11 6.83
N ILE A 285 56.65 8.27 6.05
CA ILE A 285 56.15 6.96 6.47
C ILE A 285 57.29 6.03 6.94
N GLY A 286 58.49 6.15 6.34
CA GLY A 286 59.67 5.38 6.76
C GLY A 286 60.11 5.72 8.19
N ALA A 287 60.05 7.00 8.59
CA ALA A 287 60.35 7.43 9.95
C ALA A 287 59.31 6.91 10.96
N ILE A 288 58.03 6.83 10.55
CA ILE A 288 56.96 6.25 11.38
C ILE A 288 57.13 4.74 11.54
N ASN A 289 57.48 4.03 10.46
CA ASN A 289 57.89 2.62 10.51
C ASN A 289 59.13 2.40 11.39
N GLY A 290 59.99 3.40 11.51
CA GLY A 290 61.16 3.40 12.39
C GLY A 290 60.84 3.36 13.89
N LEU A 291 59.58 3.59 14.30
CA LEU A 291 59.10 3.40 15.68
C LEU A 291 58.92 1.90 16.01
N ALA A 292 59.99 1.12 15.82
CA ALA A 292 59.94 -0.34 15.81
C ALA A 292 59.78 -1.00 17.19
N ASN A 293 59.95 -0.25 18.29
CA ASN A 293 59.81 -0.77 19.66
C ASN A 293 58.94 0.14 20.54
N ASN A 294 58.41 -0.43 21.63
CA ASN A 294 57.49 0.25 22.53
C ASN A 294 58.10 1.53 23.15
N ASN A 295 59.42 1.57 23.36
CA ASN A 295 60.11 2.73 23.90
C ASN A 295 60.11 3.93 22.95
N ALA A 296 60.44 3.71 21.68
CA ALA A 296 60.43 4.75 20.66
C ALA A 296 59.03 5.36 20.51
N LEU A 297 58.00 4.52 20.55
CA LEU A 297 56.60 4.96 20.48
C LEU A 297 56.17 5.75 21.73
N ARG A 298 56.55 5.29 22.93
CA ARG A 298 56.21 5.95 24.21
C ARG A 298 56.96 7.26 24.43
N ALA A 299 58.17 7.40 23.87
CA ALA A 299 58.99 8.61 23.95
C ALA A 299 58.34 9.81 23.26
N ILE A 300 57.45 9.58 22.29
CA ILE A 300 56.65 10.63 21.68
C ILE A 300 55.47 10.96 22.58
N ASN A 301 55.23 12.26 22.76
CA ASN A 301 54.12 12.76 23.59
C ASN A 301 52.78 12.26 23.06
N ALA A 302 51.90 11.79 23.97
CA ALA A 302 50.60 11.22 23.59
C ALA A 302 49.72 12.20 22.79
N ASN A 303 49.83 13.50 23.05
CA ASN A 303 49.09 14.56 22.35
C ASN A 303 49.41 14.66 20.85
N GLN A 304 50.47 13.97 20.38
CA GLN A 304 50.86 13.88 18.99
C GLN A 304 50.07 12.82 18.20
N PHE A 305 49.32 11.97 18.90
CA PHE A 305 48.51 10.91 18.30
C PHE A 305 47.03 11.14 18.54
N ARG A 306 46.20 10.65 17.62
CA ARG A 306 44.73 10.68 17.72
C ARG A 306 44.16 9.30 17.34
N GLY A 307 42.88 9.06 17.63
CA GLY A 307 42.17 7.86 17.17
C GLY A 307 42.91 6.54 17.47
N GLY A 308 43.01 5.69 16.45
CA GLY A 308 43.66 4.36 16.55
C GLY A 308 45.13 4.42 16.93
N ALA A 309 45.88 5.41 16.44
CA ALA A 309 47.30 5.56 16.79
C ALA A 309 47.51 5.92 18.28
N LEU A 310 46.63 6.77 18.84
CA LEU A 310 46.67 7.09 20.28
C LEU A 310 46.33 5.87 21.13
N HIS A 311 45.37 5.07 20.68
CA HIS A 311 44.99 3.83 21.36
C HIS A 311 46.19 2.88 21.45
N ILE A 312 46.86 2.60 20.32
CA ILE A 312 48.06 1.74 20.31
C ILE A 312 49.16 2.30 21.21
N ARG A 313 49.45 3.60 21.13
CA ARG A 313 50.48 4.23 21.98
C ARG A 313 50.19 4.10 23.47
N ASN A 314 48.93 4.07 23.89
CA ASN A 314 48.56 3.98 25.30
C ASN A 314 48.44 2.54 25.82
N THR A 315 48.27 1.56 24.93
CA THR A 315 48.12 0.14 25.30
C THR A 315 49.41 -0.66 25.16
N VAL A 316 50.46 -0.11 24.54
CA VAL A 316 51.76 -0.79 24.46
C VAL A 316 52.35 -1.05 25.86
N PRO A 317 52.76 -2.29 26.16
CA PRO A 317 53.39 -2.65 27.43
C PRO A 317 54.68 -1.86 27.69
N ALA A 318 55.06 -1.76 28.97
CA ALA A 318 56.34 -1.17 29.39
C ALA A 318 57.57 -2.05 29.08
N ASP A 319 57.40 -3.17 28.38
CA ASP A 319 58.51 -4.00 27.93
C ASP A 319 59.25 -3.29 26.78
N ASN A 320 60.50 -2.93 27.07
CA ASN A 320 61.36 -2.10 26.25
C ASN A 320 61.91 -2.82 25.00
N ASN A 321 61.87 -4.15 24.99
CA ASN A 321 62.42 -4.97 23.90
C ASN A 321 61.35 -5.58 22.99
N ALA A 322 60.08 -5.44 23.34
CA ALA A 322 58.98 -5.91 22.51
C ALA A 322 58.76 -4.99 21.29
N ILE A 323 58.52 -5.62 20.14
CA ILE A 323 58.16 -4.94 18.89
C ILE A 323 56.81 -4.26 19.10
N ALA A 324 56.74 -2.96 18.80
CA ALA A 324 55.49 -2.22 18.91
C ALA A 324 54.52 -2.65 17.81
N ASN A 325 53.21 -2.62 18.10
CA ASN A 325 52.21 -2.74 17.05
C ASN A 325 52.41 -1.59 16.05
N PRO A 326 52.56 -1.88 14.74
CA PRO A 326 52.92 -0.86 13.78
C PRO A 326 51.77 0.14 13.60
N LEU A 327 52.10 1.43 13.62
CA LEU A 327 51.12 2.51 13.42
C LEU A 327 50.68 2.65 11.96
N VAL A 328 51.52 2.21 11.02
CA VAL A 328 51.27 2.19 9.59
C VAL A 328 51.57 0.79 9.06
N PRO A 329 50.87 0.32 8.01
CA PRO A 329 51.12 -1.00 7.43
C PRO A 329 52.55 -1.20 6.97
N GLY A 330 53.00 -2.46 7.05
CA GLY A 330 54.15 -2.90 6.26
C GLY A 330 53.84 -2.74 4.78
N HIS A 331 54.81 -2.32 3.99
CA HIS A 331 54.64 -2.06 2.56
C HIS A 331 54.44 -3.36 1.77
N THR A 332 53.27 -4.00 1.87
CA THR A 332 52.95 -5.29 1.24
C THR A 332 52.19 -5.14 -0.09
N VAL A 333 51.83 -3.91 -0.49
CA VAL A 333 51.04 -3.56 -1.69
C VAL A 333 49.58 -4.04 -1.66
N TRP A 334 49.33 -5.30 -1.32
CA TRP A 334 48.00 -5.91 -1.47
C TRP A 334 47.15 -5.89 -0.20
N GLU A 335 47.77 -5.92 0.97
CA GLU A 335 47.10 -6.11 2.27
C GLU A 335 47.57 -5.03 3.26
N GLU A 336 47.32 -3.77 2.92
CA GLU A 336 47.67 -2.63 3.76
C GLU A 336 46.42 -2.06 4.45
N ASP A 337 46.33 -2.16 5.77
CA ASP A 337 45.23 -1.56 6.57
C ASP A 337 45.66 -0.22 7.18
N TRP A 338 45.20 0.88 6.59
CA TRP A 338 45.58 2.23 7.01
C TRP A 338 44.69 2.82 8.12
N SER A 339 43.72 2.06 8.65
CA SER A 339 42.73 2.51 9.63
C SER A 339 43.36 3.08 10.92
N ILE A 340 44.42 2.44 11.43
CA ILE A 340 45.15 2.85 12.64
C ILE A 340 45.69 4.27 12.50
N SER A 341 46.35 4.56 11.38
CA SER A 341 46.93 5.87 11.07
C SER A 341 45.92 6.90 10.54
N GLY A 342 44.69 6.48 10.24
CA GLY A 342 43.68 7.34 9.62
C GLY A 342 44.07 7.80 8.21
N GLY A 343 44.70 6.90 7.44
CA GLY A 343 45.26 7.19 6.12
C GLY A 343 44.17 7.54 5.09
N ARG A 344 44.35 8.67 4.39
CA ARG A 344 43.46 9.08 3.28
C ARG A 344 44.17 9.90 2.19
N PRO A 345 43.63 9.96 0.97
CA PRO A 345 44.12 10.88 -0.06
C PRO A 345 43.87 12.34 0.31
N THR A 346 44.82 13.23 -0.01
CA THR A 346 44.70 14.67 0.23
C THR A 346 45.32 15.51 -0.89
N HIS A 347 44.83 16.73 -1.05
CA HIS A 347 45.41 17.76 -1.93
C HIS A 347 46.42 18.66 -1.20
N LEU A 348 46.58 18.49 0.11
CA LEU A 348 47.51 19.27 0.90
C LEU A 348 48.96 18.98 0.50
N ALA A 349 49.83 19.98 0.61
CA ALA A 349 51.24 19.84 0.31
C ALA A 349 51.93 18.91 1.32
N PRO A 350 52.93 18.10 0.90
CA PRO A 350 53.68 17.25 1.82
C PRO A 350 54.40 18.09 2.88
N ASN A 351 54.46 17.60 4.12
CA ASN A 351 55.14 18.32 5.20
C ASN A 351 56.64 18.41 4.91
N ALA A 352 57.23 19.56 5.22
CA ALA A 352 58.67 19.66 5.31
C ALA A 352 59.19 18.86 6.53
N PRO A 353 60.43 18.36 6.51
CA PRO A 353 61.03 17.77 7.70
C PRO A 353 60.97 18.76 8.88
N ASN A 354 60.47 18.33 10.03
CA ASN A 354 60.29 19.15 11.24
C ASN A 354 59.40 20.39 11.05
N ALA A 355 58.42 20.35 10.15
CA ALA A 355 57.54 21.49 9.87
C ALA A 355 56.83 22.07 11.11
N ASN A 356 56.60 21.24 12.14
CA ASN A 356 56.01 21.62 13.42
C ASN A 356 54.78 22.54 13.29
N ALA A 357 53.94 22.29 12.28
CA ALA A 357 52.81 23.16 11.96
C ALA A 357 51.55 22.81 12.78
N GLY A 358 51.61 21.79 13.64
CA GLY A 358 50.49 21.32 14.45
C GLY A 358 49.40 20.61 13.64
N GLY A 359 49.70 20.27 12.39
CA GLY A 359 48.79 19.60 11.45
C GLY A 359 48.93 18.08 11.47
N ASN A 360 48.46 17.46 10.39
CA ASN A 360 48.56 16.02 10.13
C ASN A 360 49.84 15.74 9.33
N VAL A 361 50.40 14.54 9.48
CA VAL A 361 51.50 14.09 8.63
C VAL A 361 50.98 13.83 7.21
N ILE A 362 51.59 14.47 6.22
CA ILE A 362 51.27 14.33 4.79
C ILE A 362 52.53 13.84 4.08
N ALA A 363 52.49 12.61 3.60
CA ALA A 363 53.53 11.99 2.80
C ALA A 363 53.39 12.36 1.32
N ARG A 364 54.54 12.48 0.65
CA ARG A 364 54.61 12.86 -0.76
C ARG A 364 54.12 11.74 -1.66
N GLY A 365 53.13 12.06 -2.49
CA GLY A 365 52.49 11.14 -3.42
C GLY A 365 51.77 9.99 -2.70
N MET A 366 51.24 9.07 -3.50
CA MET A 366 50.61 7.83 -3.02
C MET A 366 51.34 6.63 -3.61
N PHE A 367 51.68 5.67 -2.76
CA PHE A 367 52.17 4.36 -3.18
C PHE A 367 51.00 3.48 -3.65
N VAL A 368 51.31 2.48 -4.47
CA VAL A 368 50.30 1.57 -5.04
C VAL A 368 49.41 0.92 -3.99
N GLY A 369 49.94 0.52 -2.82
CA GLY A 369 49.14 -0.07 -1.75
C GLY A 369 48.14 0.91 -1.11
N GLN A 370 48.51 2.18 -0.99
CA GLN A 370 47.61 3.24 -0.54
C GLN A 370 46.52 3.51 -1.56
N LYS A 371 46.86 3.52 -2.85
CA LYS A 371 45.89 3.67 -3.94
C LYS A 371 44.90 2.50 -3.96
N ILE A 372 45.37 1.27 -3.79
CA ILE A 372 44.54 0.06 -3.72
C ILE A 372 43.63 0.13 -2.48
N HIS A 373 44.14 0.50 -1.32
CA HIS A 373 43.34 0.67 -0.11
C HIS A 373 42.23 1.71 -0.30
N THR A 374 42.56 2.91 -0.80
CA THR A 374 41.55 3.94 -1.13
C THR A 374 40.55 3.43 -2.15
N PHE A 375 41.00 2.72 -3.18
CA PHE A 375 40.10 2.15 -4.18
C PHE A 375 39.16 1.09 -3.61
N LEU A 376 39.61 0.26 -2.66
CA LEU A 376 38.74 -0.73 -2.01
C LEU A 376 37.71 -0.10 -1.06
N HIS A 377 38.06 0.99 -0.38
CA HIS A 377 37.23 1.61 0.66
C HIS A 377 36.36 2.77 0.17
N ASP A 378 36.89 3.62 -0.71
CA ASP A 378 36.27 4.89 -1.11
C ASP A 378 35.67 4.84 -2.51
N PHE A 379 36.01 3.84 -3.33
CA PHE A 379 35.28 3.62 -4.58
C PHE A 379 33.82 3.34 -4.23
N PRO A 380 32.84 4.05 -4.81
CA PRO A 380 31.45 3.90 -4.44
C PRO A 380 30.98 2.47 -4.74
N THR A 381 31.03 1.63 -3.70
CA THR A 381 30.60 0.25 -3.82
C THR A 381 29.09 0.21 -3.94
N VAL A 382 28.62 -0.89 -4.50
CA VAL A 382 27.22 -1.28 -4.68
C VAL A 382 26.36 -0.92 -3.45
N THR A 383 26.89 -0.95 -2.21
CA THR A 383 26.13 -0.65 -0.98
C THR A 383 25.75 0.83 -0.78
N ALA A 384 26.65 1.79 -1.07
CA ALA A 384 26.33 3.23 -1.02
C ALA A 384 25.47 3.67 -2.22
N GLU A 385 25.59 2.94 -3.32
CA GLU A 385 24.76 3.06 -4.52
C GLU A 385 23.33 2.51 -4.30
N LYS A 386 23.19 1.38 -3.58
CA LYS A 386 21.92 0.76 -3.17
C LYS A 386 21.08 1.68 -2.28
N SER A 387 21.69 2.41 -1.34
CA SER A 387 20.97 3.31 -0.43
C SER A 387 20.35 4.50 -1.18
N LYS A 388 21.03 5.06 -2.19
CA LYS A 388 20.52 6.18 -3.01
C LYS A 388 19.23 5.83 -3.76
N VAL A 389 19.08 4.58 -4.21
CA VAL A 389 17.81 4.09 -4.80
C VAL A 389 16.76 3.85 -3.72
N LYS A 390 17.16 3.22 -2.62
CA LYS A 390 16.26 2.87 -1.50
C LYS A 390 15.60 4.11 -0.87
N PHE A 391 16.27 5.27 -0.91
CA PHE A 391 15.77 6.55 -0.41
C PHE A 391 15.32 7.54 -1.50
N GLN A 392 15.16 7.09 -2.76
CA GLN A 392 14.71 7.93 -3.89
C GLN A 392 15.53 9.21 -4.11
N SER A 393 16.81 9.24 -3.75
CA SER A 393 17.64 10.45 -3.75
C SER A 393 18.47 10.65 -5.03
N LEU A 394 18.21 9.85 -6.07
CA LEU A 394 18.91 9.92 -7.36
C LEU A 394 18.33 11.03 -8.24
N ILE A 395 19.13 12.06 -8.50
CA ILE A 395 18.83 13.20 -9.37
C ILE A 395 19.82 13.27 -10.54
N GLN A 396 19.37 13.80 -11.68
CA GLN A 396 20.15 13.88 -12.93
C GLN A 396 21.42 14.72 -12.79
N GLY A 397 21.40 15.77 -11.96
CA GLY A 397 22.54 16.68 -11.82
C GLY A 397 22.97 17.29 -13.17
N ASN A 398 24.26 17.17 -13.49
CA ASN A 398 24.85 17.61 -14.77
C ASN A 398 24.96 16.49 -15.81
N ASP A 399 24.49 15.28 -15.51
CA ASP A 399 24.61 14.14 -16.42
C ASP A 399 23.63 14.26 -17.62
N PRO A 400 24.06 13.86 -18.83
CA PRO A 400 23.16 13.68 -19.97
C PRO A 400 22.02 12.71 -19.64
N VAL A 401 20.82 12.95 -20.16
CA VAL A 401 19.60 12.15 -19.86
C VAL A 401 19.82 10.64 -20.07
N GLY A 402 20.51 10.26 -21.16
CA GLY A 402 20.82 8.86 -21.45
C GLY A 402 21.78 8.23 -20.45
N ARG A 403 22.76 8.99 -19.95
CA ARG A 403 23.70 8.53 -18.91
C ARG A 403 23.00 8.39 -17.56
N PHE A 404 22.14 9.34 -17.21
CA PHE A 404 21.32 9.25 -16.00
C PHE A 404 20.39 8.03 -16.02
N TYR A 405 19.73 7.76 -17.15
CA TYR A 405 18.86 6.59 -17.30
C TYR A 405 19.63 5.26 -17.19
N ALA A 406 20.80 5.16 -17.84
CA ALA A 406 21.66 3.98 -17.76
C ALA A 406 22.14 3.75 -16.31
N ASN A 407 22.53 4.83 -15.63
CA ASN A 407 22.93 4.79 -14.23
C ASN A 407 21.77 4.30 -13.34
N LEU A 408 20.59 4.91 -13.46
CA LEU A 408 19.40 4.54 -12.68
C LEU A 408 18.99 3.06 -12.88
N LYS A 409 19.00 2.58 -14.14
CA LYS A 409 18.69 1.19 -14.47
C LYS A 409 19.66 0.21 -13.80
N ARG A 410 20.94 0.57 -13.75
CA ARG A 410 21.97 -0.15 -13.01
C ARG A 410 21.67 -0.14 -11.51
N MET A 411 21.39 1.03 -10.94
CA MET A 411 21.23 1.17 -9.48
C MET A 411 20.02 0.39 -8.96
N VAL A 412 18.90 0.38 -9.69
CA VAL A 412 17.70 -0.39 -9.31
C VAL A 412 17.94 -1.90 -9.38
N LYS A 413 18.67 -2.37 -10.40
CA LYS A 413 19.05 -3.78 -10.54
C LYS A 413 19.95 -4.25 -9.38
N LEU A 414 20.78 -3.36 -8.86
CA LEU A 414 21.66 -3.62 -7.73
C LEU A 414 20.96 -3.53 -6.38
N ALA A 415 20.06 -2.56 -6.17
CA ALA A 415 19.23 -2.42 -4.97
C ALA A 415 18.29 -3.58 -4.75
N TYR A 416 17.77 -4.15 -5.83
CA TYR A 416 16.73 -5.17 -5.75
C TYR A 416 17.01 -6.36 -6.68
N PRO A 417 18.08 -7.13 -6.43
CA PRO A 417 18.49 -8.23 -7.32
C PRO A 417 17.45 -9.35 -7.40
N LEU A 418 16.59 -9.48 -6.37
CA LEU A 418 15.52 -10.48 -6.29
C LEU A 418 14.19 -10.00 -6.91
N LEU A 419 14.07 -8.72 -7.30
CA LEU A 419 12.85 -8.23 -7.95
C LEU A 419 12.78 -8.71 -9.41
N PRO A 420 11.59 -9.13 -9.90
CA PRO A 420 11.38 -9.38 -11.31
C PRO A 420 11.74 -8.15 -12.16
N ALA A 421 12.32 -8.37 -13.35
CA ALA A 421 12.78 -7.29 -14.24
C ALA A 421 11.69 -6.25 -14.56
N VAL A 422 10.43 -6.69 -14.68
CA VAL A 422 9.26 -5.81 -14.88
C VAL A 422 9.11 -4.80 -13.73
N ASN A 423 9.28 -5.25 -12.49
CA ASN A 423 9.17 -4.38 -11.32
C ASN A 423 10.40 -3.47 -11.17
N GLN A 424 11.58 -3.94 -11.59
CA GLN A 424 12.78 -3.12 -11.67
C GLN A 424 12.59 -1.99 -12.70
N ASP A 425 12.07 -2.30 -13.89
CA ASP A 425 11.84 -1.30 -14.94
C ASP A 425 10.76 -0.28 -14.54
N GLU A 426 9.71 -0.69 -13.82
CA GLU A 426 8.73 0.26 -13.25
C GLU A 426 9.36 1.20 -12.21
N LEU A 427 10.20 0.68 -11.31
CA LEU A 427 10.95 1.52 -10.36
C LEU A 427 11.91 2.48 -11.07
N VAL A 428 12.57 2.03 -12.14
CA VAL A 428 13.41 2.88 -13.00
C VAL A 428 12.57 3.98 -13.65
N LYS A 429 11.40 3.67 -14.20
CA LYS A 429 10.51 4.68 -14.80
C LYS A 429 10.04 5.70 -13.77
N GLN A 430 9.56 5.25 -12.61
CA GLN A 430 9.08 6.13 -11.55
C GLN A 430 10.17 7.09 -11.07
N GLN A 431 11.36 6.55 -10.76
CA GLN A 431 12.48 7.34 -10.28
C GLN A 431 13.10 8.22 -11.40
N PHE A 432 13.02 7.81 -12.66
CA PHE A 432 13.53 8.58 -13.79
C PHE A 432 12.78 9.90 -13.92
N PHE A 433 11.44 9.87 -13.90
CA PHE A 433 10.65 11.09 -14.02
C PHE A 433 10.78 12.02 -12.81
N HIS A 434 11.03 11.47 -11.62
CA HIS A 434 11.24 12.26 -10.40
C HIS A 434 12.66 12.85 -10.31
N GLY A 435 13.67 12.15 -10.81
CA GLY A 435 15.07 12.58 -10.78
C GLY A 435 15.52 13.44 -11.97
N LEU A 436 14.73 13.56 -13.03
CA LEU A 436 15.06 14.39 -14.21
C LEU A 436 15.23 15.87 -13.84
N LYS A 437 16.16 16.56 -14.49
CA LYS A 437 16.35 18.01 -14.34
C LYS A 437 15.07 18.76 -14.78
N PRO A 438 14.67 19.85 -14.11
CA PRO A 438 13.41 20.57 -14.41
C PRO A 438 13.20 20.90 -15.90
N ASP A 439 14.27 21.29 -16.60
CA ASP A 439 14.23 21.64 -18.03
C ASP A 439 13.80 20.45 -18.91
N ASN A 440 14.33 19.26 -18.61
CA ASN A 440 14.00 18.02 -19.32
C ASN A 440 12.61 17.48 -18.93
N GLN A 441 12.13 17.78 -17.71
CA GLN A 441 10.77 17.43 -17.30
C GLN A 441 9.72 18.20 -18.12
N ILE A 442 9.98 19.46 -18.45
CA ILE A 442 9.07 20.29 -19.26
C ILE A 442 9.00 19.79 -20.71
N GLU A 443 10.14 19.40 -21.30
CA GLU A 443 10.16 18.84 -22.67
C GLU A 443 9.43 17.50 -22.77
N SER A 444 9.58 16.61 -21.78
CA SER A 444 8.88 15.33 -21.75
C SER A 444 7.35 15.50 -21.63
N LYS A 445 6.88 16.54 -20.92
CA LYS A 445 5.46 16.94 -20.86
C LYS A 445 4.97 17.56 -22.16
N LYS A 446 5.78 18.37 -22.85
CA LYS A 446 5.44 18.98 -24.15
C LYS A 446 5.27 17.93 -25.26
N LYS A 447 6.11 16.89 -25.31
CA LYS A 447 5.98 15.79 -26.28
C LYS A 447 4.70 14.95 -26.12
N LYS A 448 4.16 14.82 -24.89
CA LYS A 448 2.87 14.14 -24.65
C LYS A 448 1.68 14.94 -25.20
N LYS A 449 1.69 16.28 -25.13
CA LYS A 449 0.60 17.12 -25.69
C LYS A 449 0.59 17.17 -27.21
N SER A 450 1.75 17.10 -27.87
CA SER A 450 1.83 17.18 -29.34
C SER A 450 1.23 15.99 -30.09
N LYS A 451 1.10 14.81 -29.47
CA LYS A 451 0.49 13.62 -30.10
C LYS A 451 -1.03 13.53 -29.92
N SER A 452 -1.61 14.30 -29.00
CA SER A 452 -3.06 14.24 -28.69
C SER A 452 -3.91 15.22 -29.50
N GLY A 453 -3.30 16.16 -30.25
CA GLY A 453 -4.01 17.27 -30.90
C GLY A 453 -4.33 17.10 -32.39
N ARG A 454 -4.13 15.93 -33.01
CA ARG A 454 -4.26 15.76 -34.46
C ARG A 454 -5.23 14.65 -34.85
N VAL A 455 -6.49 14.75 -34.43
CA VAL A 455 -7.58 13.95 -35.03
C VAL A 455 -8.91 14.74 -35.00
N HIS A 456 -9.40 15.09 -36.21
CA HIS A 456 -10.74 15.57 -36.62
C HIS A 456 -11.07 17.08 -36.65
N THR A 457 -11.07 17.66 -37.87
CA THR A 457 -12.21 18.13 -38.72
C THR A 457 -11.56 18.77 -39.97
N ALA A 458 -11.98 18.66 -41.24
CA ALA A 458 -13.28 18.44 -41.87
C ALA A 458 -13.10 17.87 -43.31
N ARG A 459 -14.22 17.49 -43.92
CA ARG A 459 -14.39 16.96 -45.28
C ARG A 459 -14.71 18.11 -46.26
N VAL A 460 -14.02 18.09 -47.41
CA VAL A 460 -14.34 18.56 -48.78
C VAL A 460 -14.97 19.95 -48.96
N ASP A 461 -14.23 20.82 -49.65
CA ASP A 461 -14.73 21.60 -50.80
C ASP A 461 -13.61 21.79 -51.83
N GLU A 462 -14.01 21.84 -53.10
CA GLU A 462 -13.17 21.84 -54.30
C GLU A 462 -12.42 23.18 -54.55
N GLN A 463 -11.45 23.10 -55.46
CA GLN A 463 -10.96 24.15 -56.40
C GLN A 463 -9.55 24.74 -56.20
N LEU A 464 -8.71 24.38 -57.19
CA LEU A 464 -7.77 25.20 -57.98
C LEU A 464 -6.31 25.40 -57.51
N GLY A 465 -5.42 25.15 -58.47
CA GLY A 465 -4.09 25.78 -58.64
C GLY A 465 -2.92 24.97 -58.08
N SER A 466 -2.25 24.12 -58.86
CA SER A 466 -1.06 24.46 -59.66
C SER A 466 -0.10 25.43 -58.97
N ASP A 467 1.06 24.94 -58.51
CA ASP A 467 2.35 25.12 -59.21
C ASP A 467 3.57 24.86 -58.27
N SER A 468 4.63 24.34 -58.91
CA SER A 468 6.08 24.33 -58.64
C SER A 468 6.64 24.94 -57.33
N SER A 469 7.81 24.59 -56.78
CA SER A 469 8.98 23.81 -57.20
C SER A 469 9.90 23.61 -55.99
N ASP A 470 10.59 22.46 -55.98
CA ASP A 470 12.00 22.21 -55.67
C ASP A 470 12.70 22.88 -54.45
N LYS A 471 13.20 22.07 -53.52
CA LYS A 471 14.60 21.56 -53.54
C LYS A 471 14.98 20.83 -52.24
N ASP A 472 15.20 19.54 -52.44
CA ASP A 472 16.11 18.57 -51.84
C ASP A 472 17.13 18.98 -50.75
N THR A 473 17.32 18.02 -49.84
CA THR A 473 18.57 17.38 -49.34
C THR A 473 18.52 17.24 -47.81
N SER A 474 18.67 16.08 -47.18
CA SER A 474 19.00 14.73 -47.61
C SER A 474 18.47 13.72 -46.58
N SER A 475 17.90 12.63 -47.07
CA SER A 475 17.60 11.40 -46.34
C SER A 475 18.87 10.77 -45.79
N LEU A 476 18.78 10.11 -44.63
CA LEU A 476 19.29 8.75 -44.51
C LEU A 476 18.29 7.92 -43.69
N GLU A 477 17.82 6.90 -44.39
CA GLU A 477 16.78 5.95 -44.06
C GLU A 477 17.29 4.94 -43.03
N PHE A 478 16.40 4.50 -42.14
CA PHE A 478 16.48 3.16 -41.59
C PHE A 478 15.26 2.38 -42.04
N GLU A 479 15.57 1.40 -42.89
CA GLU A 479 14.73 0.36 -43.46
C GLU A 479 13.86 -0.34 -42.40
N ASP A 480 12.61 -0.53 -42.82
CA ASP A 480 11.55 -1.30 -42.20
C ASP A 480 11.77 -2.81 -42.38
N SER A 481 11.24 -3.59 -41.43
CA SER A 481 10.45 -4.82 -41.68
C SER A 481 10.03 -5.37 -40.30
N SER A 482 8.77 -5.16 -39.91
CA SER A 482 7.60 -6.07 -40.10
C SER A 482 7.86 -7.48 -39.52
N SER A 483 7.02 -8.11 -38.70
CA SER A 483 5.55 -8.16 -38.51
C SER A 483 5.33 -8.82 -37.12
N SER A 484 4.22 -8.77 -36.39
CA SER A 484 2.80 -8.70 -36.72
C SER A 484 2.00 -8.22 -35.50
N SER A 485 0.91 -7.57 -35.85
CA SER A 485 -0.28 -7.20 -35.08
C SER A 485 -0.82 -8.24 -34.10
N GLU A 486 -1.27 -7.77 -32.93
CA GLU A 486 -2.64 -8.02 -32.47
C GLU A 486 -3.23 -6.74 -31.89
N SER A 487 -4.39 -6.37 -32.43
CA SER A 487 -5.20 -5.23 -32.09
C SER A 487 -6.22 -5.62 -31.03
N PHE A 488 -6.24 -4.91 -29.89
CA PHE A 488 -7.45 -4.76 -29.09
C PHE A 488 -7.71 -3.28 -28.81
N SER A 489 -8.93 -2.91 -29.17
CA SER A 489 -9.58 -1.62 -29.03
C SER A 489 -9.59 -1.15 -27.57
N SER A 490 -9.33 0.14 -27.34
CA SER A 490 -9.80 0.84 -26.14
C SER A 490 -10.38 2.19 -26.54
N GLU A 491 -11.62 2.36 -26.15
CA GLU A 491 -12.49 3.50 -26.40
C GLU A 491 -12.00 4.76 -25.68
N SER A 492 -11.99 5.85 -26.45
CA SER A 492 -12.35 7.23 -26.06
C SER A 492 -12.02 7.74 -24.64
N GLU A 493 -10.94 8.52 -24.53
CA GLU A 493 -10.78 9.54 -23.48
C GLU A 493 -10.83 10.94 -24.10
N SER A 494 -12.02 11.52 -24.24
CA SER A 494 -12.21 12.93 -24.62
C SER A 494 -13.39 13.58 -23.89
N LYS A 495 -13.53 13.33 -22.58
CA LYS A 495 -14.55 13.97 -21.72
C LYS A 495 -14.05 14.37 -20.32
N ALA A 496 -12.76 14.66 -20.16
CA ALA A 496 -12.19 14.97 -18.84
C ALA A 496 -11.85 16.46 -18.60
N GLU A 497 -11.61 17.29 -19.63
CA GLU A 497 -11.11 18.67 -19.40
C GLU A 497 -12.19 19.77 -19.35
N ALA A 498 -13.42 19.53 -19.80
CA ALA A 498 -14.52 20.50 -19.66
C ALA A 498 -15.28 20.39 -18.31
N ASN A 499 -15.04 19.34 -17.53
CA ASN A 499 -15.74 19.08 -16.26
C ASN A 499 -15.04 19.70 -15.04
N ALA A 500 -13.85 20.27 -15.19
CA ALA A 500 -13.10 20.84 -14.07
C ALA A 500 -13.59 22.26 -13.69
N GLU A 501 -13.95 23.11 -14.64
CA GLU A 501 -14.40 24.49 -14.35
C GLU A 501 -15.86 24.58 -13.89
N ILE A 502 -16.72 23.65 -14.30
CA ILE A 502 -18.13 23.59 -13.86
C ILE A 502 -18.24 23.04 -12.42
N ASN A 503 -17.30 22.17 -12.00
CA ASN A 503 -17.34 21.51 -10.70
C ASN A 503 -16.85 22.41 -9.54
N VAL A 504 -16.08 23.46 -9.83
CA VAL A 504 -15.62 24.44 -8.82
C VAL A 504 -16.78 25.36 -8.38
N ASN A 505 -17.63 25.80 -9.31
CA ASN A 505 -18.78 26.66 -8.99
C ASN A 505 -19.94 25.89 -8.31
N ILE A 506 -20.16 24.62 -8.66
CA ILE A 506 -21.18 23.77 -8.00
C ILE A 506 -20.74 23.40 -6.56
N SER A 507 -19.43 23.22 -6.34
CA SER A 507 -18.88 22.91 -5.01
C SER A 507 -19.00 24.08 -4.03
N GLN A 508 -18.83 25.34 -4.47
CA GLN A 508 -19.00 26.51 -3.61
C GLN A 508 -20.47 26.74 -3.21
N HIS A 509 -21.42 26.52 -4.11
CA HIS A 509 -22.85 26.65 -3.81
C HIS A 509 -23.39 25.50 -2.92
N ARG A 510 -22.80 24.28 -3.02
CA ARG A 510 -23.08 23.17 -2.09
C ARG A 510 -22.48 23.40 -0.70
N PHE A 511 -21.30 24.02 -0.59
CA PHE A 511 -20.65 24.24 0.70
C PHE A 511 -21.41 25.25 1.58
N LEU A 512 -22.01 26.29 0.99
CA LEU A 512 -22.86 27.26 1.70
C LEU A 512 -24.25 26.69 2.08
N SER A 513 -24.77 25.73 1.29
CA SER A 513 -26.02 25.02 1.58
C SER A 513 -25.85 23.95 2.68
N LEU A 514 -24.69 23.28 2.73
CA LEU A 514 -24.34 22.32 3.77
C LEU A 514 -24.12 22.98 5.13
N ARG A 515 -23.53 24.19 5.16
CA ARG A 515 -23.32 24.95 6.40
C ARG A 515 -24.61 25.44 7.06
N ARG A 516 -25.65 25.77 6.26
CA ARG A 516 -26.99 26.11 6.80
C ARG A 516 -27.80 24.90 7.25
N LYS A 517 -27.51 23.69 6.75
CA LYS A 517 -28.18 22.45 7.18
C LYS A 517 -27.54 21.81 8.41
N SER A 518 -26.26 22.03 8.67
CA SER A 518 -25.59 21.52 9.88
C SER A 518 -25.97 22.28 11.15
N GLU A 519 -26.22 23.59 11.06
CA GLU A 519 -26.62 24.41 12.22
C GLU A 519 -28.06 24.11 12.69
N ALA A 520 -28.96 23.72 11.79
CA ALA A 520 -30.33 23.32 12.15
C ALA A 520 -30.43 21.90 12.75
N SER A 521 -29.49 21.02 12.42
CA SER A 521 -29.46 19.63 12.90
C SER A 521 -28.92 19.48 14.32
N GLN A 522 -28.01 20.36 14.76
CA GLN A 522 -27.47 20.32 16.13
C GLN A 522 -28.52 20.74 17.17
N ASP A 523 -29.43 21.65 16.82
CA ASP A 523 -30.47 22.13 17.73
C ASP A 523 -31.59 21.10 17.94
N GLU A 524 -31.93 20.30 16.91
CA GLU A 524 -32.82 19.15 17.04
C GLU A 524 -32.16 17.97 17.78
N GLN A 525 -30.87 17.73 17.57
CA GLN A 525 -30.12 16.73 18.35
C GLN A 525 -30.07 17.10 19.84
N SER A 526 -29.78 18.36 20.17
CA SER A 526 -29.77 18.82 21.57
C SER A 526 -31.16 18.79 22.22
N ARG A 527 -32.23 18.97 21.43
CA ARG A 527 -33.62 18.78 21.89
C ARG A 527 -33.94 17.31 22.14
N LEU A 528 -33.51 16.40 21.26
CA LEU A 528 -33.71 14.96 21.41
C LEU A 528 -32.92 14.40 22.59
N GLU A 529 -31.67 14.82 22.78
CA GLU A 529 -30.86 14.46 23.95
C GLU A 529 -31.54 14.90 25.26
N LYS A 530 -32.04 16.14 25.33
CA LYS A 530 -32.79 16.63 26.51
C LYS A 530 -34.10 15.87 26.77
N ILE A 531 -34.75 15.37 25.73
CA ILE A 531 -35.96 14.54 25.87
C ILE A 531 -35.59 13.14 26.36
N ILE A 532 -34.51 12.56 25.84
CA ILE A 532 -34.01 11.25 26.27
C ILE A 532 -33.54 11.31 27.73
N GLU A 533 -32.80 12.35 28.12
CA GLU A 533 -32.38 12.58 29.52
C GLU A 533 -33.58 12.68 30.46
N LYS A 534 -34.64 13.43 30.08
CA LYS A 534 -35.88 13.52 30.87
C LYS A 534 -36.62 12.19 30.99
N ILE A 535 -36.61 11.36 29.95
CA ILE A 535 -37.24 10.03 29.99
C ILE A 535 -36.43 9.11 30.90
N ILE A 536 -35.10 9.15 30.82
CA ILE A 536 -34.21 8.35 31.67
C ILE A 536 -34.35 8.78 33.14
N GLU A 537 -34.33 10.07 33.46
CA GLU A 537 -34.56 10.56 34.83
C GLU A 537 -35.93 10.14 35.37
N LYS A 538 -36.97 10.19 34.55
CA LYS A 538 -38.32 9.81 34.98
C LYS A 538 -38.43 8.31 35.24
N VAL A 539 -37.82 7.48 34.39
CA VAL A 539 -37.78 6.01 34.55
C VAL A 539 -36.93 5.61 35.76
N LEU A 540 -35.82 6.30 36.01
CA LEU A 540 -34.96 6.04 37.17
C LEU A 540 -35.63 6.47 38.48
N ASN A 541 -36.32 7.61 38.50
CA ASN A 541 -37.06 8.08 39.67
C ASN A 541 -38.32 7.24 39.97
N GLU A 542 -38.99 6.70 38.94
CA GLU A 542 -40.10 5.75 39.11
C GLU A 542 -39.63 4.38 39.62
N LYS A 543 -38.44 3.90 39.20
CA LYS A 543 -37.94 2.58 39.60
C LYS A 543 -37.18 2.56 40.92
N PHE A 544 -36.53 3.64 41.32
CA PHE A 544 -35.60 3.64 42.46
C PHE A 544 -35.88 4.70 43.54
N GLY A 545 -36.93 5.52 43.39
CA GLY A 545 -37.18 6.65 44.29
C GLY A 545 -36.12 7.76 44.15
N THR A 546 -36.32 8.91 44.78
CA THR A 546 -35.46 10.09 44.59
C THR A 546 -34.04 9.84 45.12
N ILE A 547 -33.08 9.54 44.23
CA ILE A 547 -31.67 9.38 44.58
C ILE A 547 -31.03 10.76 44.75
N THR A 548 -31.26 11.41 45.89
CA THR A 548 -30.56 12.67 46.27
C THR A 548 -29.58 12.51 47.42
N THR A 549 -29.19 11.28 47.79
CA THR A 549 -28.33 11.08 48.98
C THR A 549 -27.07 10.23 48.77
N LEU A 550 -26.73 9.83 47.55
CA LEU A 550 -25.53 9.02 47.33
C LEU A 550 -24.63 9.64 46.26
N LEU A 551 -23.94 10.73 46.61
CA LEU A 551 -22.61 11.13 46.13
C LEU A 551 -22.33 12.55 46.65
N GLN A 552 -21.84 12.64 47.89
CA GLN A 552 -21.14 13.82 48.38
C GLN A 552 -19.65 13.47 48.54
N PRO A 553 -18.71 14.34 48.12
CA PRO A 553 -17.29 13.99 48.04
C PRO A 553 -16.60 14.23 49.40
N GLN A 554 -15.94 13.19 49.93
CA GLN A 554 -15.12 13.30 51.14
C GLN A 554 -13.65 13.45 50.74
N ASN A 555 -13.12 14.65 50.95
CA ASN A 555 -11.69 14.93 50.94
C ASN A 555 -11.22 15.17 52.38
N ALA A 556 -10.11 14.52 52.73
CA ALA A 556 -9.20 14.77 53.87
C ALA A 556 -9.73 14.55 55.31
N ASN A 557 -9.28 13.49 55.98
CA ASN A 557 -8.03 13.50 56.76
C ASN A 557 -7.83 12.22 57.59
N SER A 558 -6.55 11.82 57.63
CA SER A 558 -5.95 10.68 58.29
C SER A 558 -6.22 10.55 59.80
N ARG A 559 -6.36 9.32 60.29
CA ARG A 559 -5.74 8.89 61.56
C ARG A 559 -5.49 7.37 61.61
N ILE A 560 -4.28 7.07 62.07
CA ILE A 560 -3.52 5.82 62.19
C ILE A 560 -4.10 4.87 63.26
N SER A 561 -4.08 3.55 63.01
CA SER A 561 -3.31 2.51 63.76
C SER A 561 -3.81 1.10 63.41
N VAL A 562 -3.06 0.28 62.67
CA VAL A 562 -2.01 -0.70 63.07
C VAL A 562 -2.54 -2.10 63.39
N ASP A 563 -1.88 -3.06 62.71
CA ASP A 563 -1.70 -4.51 62.94
C ASP A 563 -2.55 -5.43 62.01
N SER A 564 -2.02 -6.37 61.23
CA SER A 564 -0.73 -7.06 61.32
C SER A 564 -0.25 -7.65 59.98
N LYS A 565 1.09 -7.67 59.82
CA LYS A 565 1.94 -8.75 59.27
C LYS A 565 2.17 -8.93 57.75
N ASP A 566 3.45 -8.66 57.45
CA ASP A 566 4.43 -9.53 56.79
C ASP A 566 4.58 -9.40 55.26
N ASP A 567 5.61 -8.63 54.92
CA ASP A 567 6.36 -8.62 53.66
C ASP A 567 7.13 -9.94 53.47
N GLU A 568 7.11 -10.53 52.27
CA GLU A 568 8.33 -11.11 51.69
C GLU A 568 8.25 -11.17 50.16
N TYR A 569 9.26 -10.55 49.54
CA TYR A 569 9.61 -10.51 48.13
C TYR A 569 9.83 -11.91 47.54
N ILE A 570 9.32 -12.22 46.34
CA ILE A 570 10.01 -13.09 45.35
C ILE A 570 9.64 -12.64 43.92
N ASP A 571 10.68 -12.29 43.17
CA ASP A 571 10.77 -12.27 41.71
C ASP A 571 10.46 -13.65 41.12
N ASP A 572 9.61 -13.74 40.09
CA ASP A 572 9.80 -14.74 39.02
C ASP A 572 8.93 -14.46 37.77
N PRO A 573 9.37 -14.94 36.58
CA PRO A 573 9.00 -14.42 35.26
C PRO A 573 7.69 -15.00 34.70
N MET A 574 7.05 -14.25 33.79
CA MET A 574 5.88 -14.70 33.04
C MET A 574 6.26 -15.82 32.07
N GLU A 575 5.86 -17.05 32.37
CA GLU A 575 6.00 -18.23 31.49
C GLU A 575 5.20 -18.05 30.19
N ILE A 576 5.84 -18.39 29.07
CA ILE A 576 5.25 -18.46 27.74
C ILE A 576 4.93 -19.92 27.45
N ASP A 577 3.64 -20.25 27.36
CA ASP A 577 3.17 -21.59 26.98
C ASP A 577 3.43 -21.87 25.48
N PHE A 578 4.38 -22.76 25.20
CA PHE A 578 4.57 -23.35 23.88
C PHE A 578 3.53 -24.43 23.63
N VAL A 579 2.50 -24.12 22.84
CA VAL A 579 1.60 -25.14 22.27
C VAL A 579 2.36 -25.97 21.24
N GLN A 580 2.69 -27.21 21.60
CA GLN A 580 3.20 -28.23 20.68
C GLN A 580 2.15 -28.56 19.62
N ARG A 581 2.48 -28.32 18.35
CA ARG A 581 1.69 -28.79 17.19
C ARG A 581 1.89 -30.29 17.02
N LYS A 582 0.81 -31.05 17.11
CA LYS A 582 0.70 -32.46 16.69
C LYS A 582 0.94 -32.56 15.17
N GLU A 583 1.88 -33.39 14.76
CA GLU A 583 2.03 -33.82 13.37
C GLU A 583 0.89 -34.80 12.98
N PRO A 584 0.37 -34.77 11.73
CA PRO A 584 -0.61 -35.74 11.26
C PRO A 584 0.05 -37.07 10.84
N ALA A 585 -0.57 -38.18 11.23
CA ALA A 585 -0.15 -39.54 10.89
C ALA A 585 -0.31 -39.83 9.39
N THR A 586 0.76 -40.37 8.79
CA THR A 586 0.79 -40.87 7.42
C THR A 586 0.43 -42.36 7.43
N ASP A 587 -0.78 -42.72 6.98
CA ASP A 587 -1.15 -44.10 6.71
C ASP A 587 -0.50 -44.58 5.39
N VAL A 588 0.46 -45.49 5.52
CA VAL A 588 1.05 -46.23 4.39
C VAL A 588 0.41 -47.62 4.37
N VAL A 589 -0.46 -47.83 3.38
CA VAL A 589 -1.05 -49.13 3.05
C VAL A 589 0.01 -49.99 2.36
N ILE A 590 0.34 -51.14 2.95
CA ILE A 590 1.13 -52.22 2.33
C ILE A 590 0.15 -53.30 1.86
N PRO A 591 0.15 -53.73 0.58
CA PRO A 591 -0.60 -54.90 0.15
C PRO A 591 0.17 -56.19 0.49
N ASN A 592 -0.49 -57.11 1.19
CA ASN A 592 -0.04 -58.48 1.38
C ASN A 592 -0.40 -59.33 0.16
N ASP A 593 0.62 -59.88 -0.50
CA ASP A 593 0.52 -60.98 -1.45
C ASP A 593 0.96 -62.27 -0.74
N GLN A 594 0.02 -63.18 -0.46
CA GLN A 594 0.23 -64.63 -0.32
C GLN A 594 -1.11 -65.38 -0.49
N SER A 595 -1.44 -65.78 -1.72
CA SER A 595 -1.89 -67.15 -2.10
C SER A 595 -2.06 -67.25 -3.61
#